data_AF-A0A8S0YHW7-F1
#
_entry.id   AF-A0A8S0YHW7-F1
#
_cell.length_a   1.000
_cell.length_b   1.000
_cell.length_c   1.000
_cell.angle_alpha   90.00
_cell.angle_beta   90.00
_cell.angle_gamma   90.00
#
_symmetry.space_group_name_H-M   'P 1'
#
loop_
_entity.id
_entity.type
_entity.pdbx_description
1 polymer ?
#
loop_
_entity_poly.entity_id
_entity_poly.type
_entity_poly.pdbx_seq_one_letter_code
_entity_poly.pdbx_strand_id
1 'polypeptide(L)'
;MKKIKSYTSIWNVEKVIYAINDFQLPFPVTFTQMAWFVCSLLLVVMFANVSPLSMIHGALLKYVGIPAALTWFMSQKTFDGKKPFGFLKSVFSYIVRAKVTYAGKPVRLKKEIVDEAITAVRSEIYDLSH
;
A
#
# COMPACT_ATOMS: atom_id res chain seq x y z
N MET A 1 -26.10 -10.79 11.18
CA MET A 1 -25.75 -10.51 9.76
C MET A 1 -24.82 -11.59 9.24
N LYS A 2 -25.19 -12.32 8.18
CA LYS A 2 -24.29 -13.31 7.53
C LYS A 2 -23.17 -12.57 6.80
N LYS A 3 -21.90 -12.83 7.16
CA LYS A 3 -20.74 -12.24 6.49
C LYS A 3 -20.58 -12.85 5.09
N ILE A 4 -20.82 -12.06 4.05
CA ILE A 4 -20.50 -12.44 2.67
C ILE A 4 -18.98 -12.40 2.53
N LYS A 5 -18.35 -13.54 2.21
CA LYS A 5 -16.89 -13.60 2.00
C LYS A 5 -16.57 -13.04 0.61
N SER A 6 -15.78 -11.98 0.55
CA SER A 6 -15.26 -11.45 -0.72
C SER A 6 -14.06 -12.28 -1.16
N TYR A 7 -14.19 -12.98 -2.29
CA TYR A 7 -13.12 -13.79 -2.89
C TYR A 7 -12.19 -12.99 -3.82
N THR A 8 -12.38 -11.67 -3.90
CA THR A 8 -11.61 -10.77 -4.77
C THR A 8 -10.10 -10.82 -4.48
N SER A 9 -9.69 -11.16 -3.25
CA SER A 9 -8.28 -11.29 -2.87
C SER A 9 -7.55 -12.46 -3.53
N ILE A 10 -8.27 -13.48 -4.04
CA ILE A 10 -7.68 -14.65 -4.74
C ILE A 10 -6.95 -14.21 -6.00
N TRP A 11 -7.41 -13.15 -6.66
CA TRP A 11 -6.80 -12.64 -7.89
C TRP A 11 -5.63 -11.68 -7.63
N ASN A 12 -5.39 -11.28 -6.38
CA ASN A 12 -4.32 -10.36 -5.99
C ASN A 12 -3.02 -11.09 -5.65
N VAL A 13 -2.63 -12.07 -6.46
CA VAL A 13 -1.39 -12.82 -6.29
C VAL A 13 -0.24 -12.04 -6.94
N GLU A 14 0.87 -11.88 -6.21
CA GLU A 14 2.07 -11.29 -6.81
C GLU A 14 2.70 -12.25 -7.81
N LYS A 15 3.21 -11.69 -8.91
CA LYS A 15 4.05 -12.45 -9.84
C LYS A 15 5.41 -12.67 -9.19
N VAL A 16 5.73 -13.94 -8.98
CA VAL A 16 6.99 -14.43 -8.42
C VAL A 16 7.82 -15.02 -9.55
N ILE A 17 9.10 -14.66 -9.60
CA ILE A 17 10.05 -15.15 -10.60
C ILE A 17 10.98 -16.15 -9.91
N TYR A 18 11.00 -17.37 -10.43
CA TYR A 18 11.83 -18.47 -9.92
C TYR A 18 13.10 -18.68 -10.77
N ALA A 19 13.06 -18.28 -12.04
CA ALA A 19 14.16 -18.39 -12.97
C ALA A 19 14.17 -17.21 -13.95
N ILE A 20 15.37 -16.81 -14.37
CA ILE A 20 15.56 -15.88 -15.49
C ILE A 20 16.23 -16.69 -16.59
N ASN A 21 15.51 -16.92 -17.69
CA ASN A 21 15.90 -17.86 -18.74
C ASN A 21 16.21 -19.25 -18.13
N ASP A 22 17.47 -19.69 -18.18
CA ASP A 22 17.94 -20.98 -17.62
C ASP A 22 18.54 -20.87 -16.20
N PHE A 23 18.68 -19.66 -15.66
CA PHE A 23 19.26 -19.46 -14.33
C PHE A 23 18.17 -19.54 -13.26
N GLN A 24 18.16 -20.63 -12.49
CA GLN A 24 17.31 -20.76 -11.31
C GLN A 24 17.86 -19.88 -10.18
N LEU A 25 17.03 -18.97 -9.67
CA LEU A 25 17.44 -18.15 -8.54
C LEU A 25 17.44 -19.01 -7.27
N PRO A 26 18.45 -18.86 -6.38
CA PRO A 26 18.52 -19.60 -5.12
C PRO A 26 17.35 -19.27 -4.17
N PHE A 27 16.67 -18.14 -4.41
CA PHE A 27 15.46 -17.74 -3.72
C PHE A 27 14.48 -17.10 -4.72
N PRO A 28 13.17 -17.36 -4.59
CA PRO A 28 12.17 -16.73 -5.43
C PRO A 28 12.11 -15.22 -5.15
N VAL A 29 12.17 -14.41 -6.20
CA VAL A 29 12.09 -12.94 -6.10
C VAL A 29 10.79 -12.45 -6.69
N THR A 30 10.07 -11.58 -5.98
CA THR A 30 8.85 -10.98 -6.50
C THR A 30 9.15 -9.76 -7.37
N PHE A 31 8.27 -9.45 -8.33
CA PHE A 31 8.44 -8.27 -9.17
C PHE A 31 8.47 -6.96 -8.35
N THR A 32 7.74 -6.92 -7.23
CA THR A 32 7.72 -5.78 -6.31
C THR A 32 9.04 -5.62 -5.57
N GLN A 33 9.67 -6.71 -5.10
CA GLN A 33 10.99 -6.67 -4.47
C GLN A 33 12.06 -6.14 -5.43
N MET A 34 12.04 -6.59 -6.68
CA MET A 34 12.96 -6.12 -7.73
C MET A 34 12.77 -4.62 -8.00
N ALA A 35 11.53 -4.15 -8.14
CA ALA A 35 11.25 -2.72 -8.34
C ALA A 35 11.74 -1.87 -7.16
N TRP A 36 11.50 -2.32 -5.92
CA TRP A 36 12.01 -1.64 -4.73
C TRP A 36 13.54 -1.63 -4.68
N PHE A 37 14.20 -2.69 -5.16
CA PHE A 37 15.67 -2.77 -5.19
C PHE A 37 16.26 -1.77 -6.14
N VAL A 38 15.69 -1.67 -7.35
CA VAL A 38 16.13 -0.70 -8.35
C VAL A 38 15.88 0.73 -7.85
N CYS A 39 14.70 1.01 -7.28
CA CYS A 39 14.37 2.32 -6.72
C CYS A 39 15.29 2.71 -5.55
N SER A 40 15.56 1.79 -4.62
CA SER A 40 16.42 2.07 -3.47
C SER A 40 17.89 2.22 -3.88
N LEU A 41 18.37 1.42 -4.83
CA LEU A 41 19.71 1.56 -5.40
C LEU A 41 19.88 2.91 -6.09
N LEU A 42 18.92 3.31 -6.93
CA LEU A 42 18.93 4.62 -7.58
C LEU A 42 18.97 5.75 -6.54
N LEU A 43 18.16 5.65 -5.49
CA LEU A 43 18.14 6.62 -4.40
C LEU A 43 19.51 6.69 -3.69
N VAL A 44 20.12 5.56 -3.35
CA VAL A 44 21.45 5.52 -2.73
C VAL A 44 22.53 6.15 -3.62
N VAL A 45 22.46 5.93 -4.93
CA VAL A 45 23.39 6.56 -5.90
C VAL A 45 23.17 8.08 -5.95
N MET A 46 21.92 8.54 -6.03
CA MET A 46 21.63 9.99 -6.04
C MET A 46 22.06 10.70 -4.74
N PHE A 47 21.88 10.05 -3.59
CA PHE A 47 22.25 10.58 -2.27
C PHE A 47 23.65 10.12 -1.82
N ALA A 48 24.49 9.60 -2.72
CA ALA A 48 25.80 9.04 -2.36
C ALA A 48 26.76 10.06 -1.72
N ASN A 49 26.55 11.36 -1.99
CA ASN A 49 27.38 12.49 -1.54
C ASN A 49 26.89 13.15 -0.24
N VAL A 50 25.78 12.69 0.36
CA VAL A 50 25.29 13.26 1.62
C VAL A 50 26.08 12.67 2.78
N SER A 51 26.43 13.50 3.78
CA SER A 51 27.31 13.16 4.91
C SER A 51 27.11 11.75 5.51
N PRO A 52 25.89 11.23 5.78
CA PRO A 52 25.75 9.89 6.36
C PRO A 52 26.07 8.74 5.39
N LEU A 53 25.89 8.91 4.07
CA LEU A 53 26.16 7.87 3.06
C LEU A 53 27.57 7.95 2.46
N SER A 54 28.25 9.10 2.61
CA SER A 54 29.63 9.29 2.13
C SER A 54 30.68 8.66 3.06
N MET A 55 30.39 8.52 4.35
CA MET A 55 31.32 8.01 5.36
C MET A 55 31.51 6.48 5.33
N ILE A 56 30.65 5.76 4.61
CA ILE A 56 30.70 4.30 4.50
C ILE A 56 31.66 3.93 3.36
N HIS A 57 32.84 3.43 3.72
CA HIS A 57 33.91 3.07 2.79
C HIS A 57 33.67 1.74 2.05
N GLY A 58 32.74 0.90 2.55
CA GLY A 58 32.41 -0.37 1.92
C GLY A 58 31.45 -0.21 0.75
N ALA A 59 31.93 -0.35 -0.48
CA ALA A 59 31.10 -0.26 -1.69
C ALA A 59 29.98 -1.33 -1.72
N LEU A 60 30.28 -2.56 -1.31
CA LEU A 60 29.27 -3.64 -1.22
C LEU A 60 28.21 -3.33 -0.17
N LEU A 61 28.61 -2.87 1.02
CA LEU A 61 27.66 -2.53 2.07
C LEU A 61 26.78 -1.34 1.67
N LYS A 62 27.38 -0.33 1.03
CA LYS A 62 26.70 0.87 0.57
C LYS A 62 25.67 0.57 -0.53
N TYR A 63 26.07 -0.11 -1.59
CA TYR A 63 25.23 -0.28 -2.79
C TYR A 63 24.44 -1.59 -2.83
N VAL A 64 24.82 -2.60 -2.06
CA VAL A 64 24.06 -3.86 -1.96
C VAL A 64 23.37 -3.95 -0.61
N GLY A 65 24.09 -3.69 0.47
CA GLY A 65 23.56 -3.80 1.84
C GLY A 65 22.38 -2.86 2.12
N ILE A 66 22.54 -1.55 1.87
CA ILE A 66 21.47 -0.56 2.13
C ILE A 66 20.25 -0.82 1.24
N PRO A 67 20.39 -1.00 -0.10
CA PRO A 67 19.26 -1.34 -0.95
C PRO A 67 18.58 -2.66 -0.57
N ALA A 68 19.33 -3.70 -0.22
CA ALA A 68 18.78 -4.99 0.20
C ALA A 68 18.05 -4.92 1.55
N ALA A 69 18.57 -4.16 2.52
CA ALA A 69 17.90 -3.93 3.78
C ALA A 69 16.59 -3.16 3.60
N LEU A 70 16.60 -2.14 2.73
CA LEU A 70 15.41 -1.35 2.39
C LEU A 70 14.36 -2.20 1.65
N THR A 71 14.76 -3.05 0.71
CA THR A 71 13.82 -3.92 -0.01
C THR A 71 13.22 -4.97 0.90
N TRP A 72 14.04 -5.58 1.77
CA TRP A 72 13.57 -6.51 2.78
C TRP A 72 12.57 -5.83 3.72
N PHE A 73 12.87 -4.63 4.20
CA PHE A 73 11.96 -3.85 5.05
C PHE A 73 10.63 -3.55 4.35
N MET A 74 10.67 -3.07 3.11
CA MET A 74 9.46 -2.83 2.32
C MET A 74 8.70 -4.13 2.00
N SER A 75 9.39 -5.26 1.84
CA SER A 75 8.73 -6.53 1.56
C SER A 75 8.00 -7.13 2.76
N GLN A 76 8.40 -6.82 4.00
CA GLN A 76 7.74 -7.34 5.20
C GLN A 76 6.58 -6.47 5.68
N LYS A 77 6.66 -5.16 5.45
CA LYS A 77 5.69 -4.21 6.02
C LYS A 77 4.47 -4.06 5.12
N THR A 78 3.29 -4.30 5.70
CA THR A 78 2.02 -3.88 5.12
C THR A 78 1.61 -2.56 5.74
N PHE A 79 1.33 -1.56 4.91
CA PHE A 79 0.84 -0.26 5.33
C PHE A 79 -0.66 -0.20 5.08
N ASP A 80 -1.46 0.00 6.13
CA ASP A 80 -2.94 0.06 6.02
C ASP A 80 -3.54 -1.21 5.36
N GLY A 81 -2.97 -2.38 5.68
CA GLY A 81 -3.36 -3.66 5.08
C GLY A 81 -3.04 -3.80 3.58
N LYS A 82 -2.32 -2.83 2.99
CA LYS A 82 -1.91 -2.80 1.59
C LYS A 82 -0.40 -3.01 1.48
N LYS A 83 0.02 -3.49 0.30
CA LYS A 83 1.43 -3.49 -0.09
C LYS A 83 1.96 -2.05 -0.12
N PRO A 84 3.23 -1.79 0.22
CA PRO A 84 3.76 -0.42 0.29
C PRO A 84 3.55 0.41 -0.98
N PHE A 85 3.68 -0.21 -2.15
CA PHE A 85 3.40 0.45 -3.42
C PHE A 85 1.92 0.84 -3.57
N GLY A 86 1.00 -0.05 -3.19
CA GLY A 86 -0.43 0.22 -3.19
C GLY A 86 -0.82 1.32 -2.20
N PHE A 87 -0.16 1.35 -1.05
CA PHE A 87 -0.29 2.44 -0.08
C PHE A 87 0.19 3.77 -0.68
N LEU A 88 1.40 3.82 -1.25
CA LEU A 88 1.94 5.02 -1.90
C LEU A 88 1.01 5.54 -3.01
N LYS A 89 0.51 4.65 -3.87
CA LYS A 89 -0.47 4.99 -4.90
C LYS A 89 -1.74 5.59 -4.30
N SER A 90 -2.23 5.04 -3.18
CA SER A 90 -3.43 5.56 -2.52
C SER A 90 -3.20 6.94 -1.90
N VAL A 91 -2.02 7.19 -1.33
CA VAL A 91 -1.64 8.51 -0.80
C VAL A 91 -1.51 9.52 -1.93
N PHE A 92 -0.81 9.17 -3.01
CA PHE A 92 -0.67 10.05 -4.17
C PHE A 92 -2.02 10.36 -4.82
N SER A 93 -2.85 9.34 -5.02
CA SER A 93 -4.23 9.51 -5.49
C SER A 93 -5.03 10.41 -4.56
N TYR A 94 -4.91 10.26 -3.24
CA TYR A 94 -5.59 11.12 -2.28
C TYR A 94 -5.12 12.58 -2.30
N ILE A 95 -3.83 12.83 -2.59
CA ILE A 95 -3.28 14.18 -2.72
C ILE A 95 -3.76 14.85 -4.02
N VAL A 96 -3.70 14.11 -5.13
CA VAL A 96 -4.07 14.62 -6.47
C VAL A 96 -5.58 14.72 -6.67
N ARG A 97 -6.36 13.86 -6.00
CA ARG A 97 -7.82 13.83 -6.11
C ARG A 97 -8.40 15.12 -5.56
N ALA A 98 -9.15 15.84 -6.39
CA ALA A 98 -9.91 17.00 -5.97
C ALA A 98 -10.84 16.62 -4.80
N LYS A 99 -10.58 17.17 -3.61
CA LYS A 99 -11.33 16.89 -2.38
C LYS A 99 -12.57 17.75 -2.28
N VAL A 100 -13.40 17.70 -3.30
CA VAL A 100 -14.77 18.17 -3.22
C VAL A 100 -15.49 17.29 -4.21
N THR A 101 -16.51 16.56 -3.76
CA THR A 101 -17.79 16.41 -4.45
C THR A 101 -18.53 15.15 -4.01
N TYR A 102 -19.78 15.34 -3.59
CA TYR A 102 -20.81 14.32 -3.66
C TYR A 102 -21.34 14.38 -5.08
N ALA A 103 -21.26 13.27 -5.83
CA ALA A 103 -21.73 13.17 -7.21
C ALA A 103 -21.21 14.28 -8.17
N GLY A 104 -19.95 14.70 -8.06
CA GLY A 104 -19.38 15.70 -8.96
C GLY A 104 -19.83 17.15 -8.73
N LYS A 105 -20.57 17.45 -7.65
CA LYS A 105 -20.94 18.83 -7.25
C LYS A 105 -20.24 19.31 -5.96
N PRO A 106 -19.80 20.57 -5.88
CA PRO A 106 -19.15 21.10 -4.69
C PRO A 106 -20.11 21.05 -3.49
N VAL A 107 -19.79 20.27 -2.46
CA VAL A 107 -20.60 20.15 -1.25
C VAL A 107 -20.24 21.30 -0.32
N ARG A 108 -21.11 22.30 -0.26
CA ARG A 108 -21.08 23.29 0.81
C ARG A 108 -21.68 22.63 2.04
N LEU A 109 -20.88 22.37 3.06
CA LEU A 109 -21.36 21.89 4.35
C LEU A 109 -22.23 22.99 4.97
N LYS A 110 -23.55 22.91 4.77
CA LYS A 110 -24.54 23.69 5.52
C LYS A 110 -24.91 22.88 6.76
N LYS A 111 -24.79 23.47 7.94
CA LYS A 111 -25.46 22.97 9.14
C LYS A 111 -26.91 23.43 9.04
N GLU A 112 -27.79 22.54 8.62
CA GLU A 112 -29.23 22.73 8.81
C GLU A 112 -29.62 22.04 10.11
N ILE A 113 -30.30 22.79 10.99
CA ILE A 113 -30.95 22.25 12.16
C ILE A 113 -32.29 21.72 11.64
N VAL A 114 -32.41 20.41 11.52
CA VAL A 114 -33.63 19.75 11.07
C VAL A 114 -34.59 19.71 12.26
N ASP A 115 -35.61 20.56 12.23
CA ASP A 115 -36.69 20.65 13.24
C ASP A 115 -37.89 19.73 12.88
N GLU A 116 -37.65 18.77 11.99
CA GLU A 116 -38.65 17.85 11.48
C GLU A 116 -38.77 16.62 12.40
N ALA A 117 -39.99 16.10 12.58
CA ALA A 117 -40.24 14.94 13.43
C ALA A 117 -39.57 13.69 12.82
N ILE A 118 -38.34 13.39 13.24
CA ILE A 118 -37.60 12.21 12.78
C ILE A 118 -38.31 10.97 13.33
N THR A 119 -38.94 10.19 12.45
CA THR A 119 -39.50 8.90 12.82
C THR A 119 -38.36 7.88 12.91
N ALA A 120 -37.79 7.72 14.11
CA ALA A 120 -36.78 6.71 14.37
C ALA A 120 -37.46 5.33 14.51
N VAL A 121 -37.27 4.45 13.53
CA VAL A 121 -37.74 3.06 13.63
C VAL A 121 -36.67 2.21 14.30
N ARG A 122 -36.99 1.66 15.47
CA ARG A 122 -36.15 0.71 16.18
C ARG A 122 -36.29 -0.66 15.52
N SER A 123 -35.22 -1.20 14.96
CA SER A 123 -35.20 -2.60 14.51
C SER A 123 -34.92 -3.51 15.71
N GLU A 124 -35.90 -4.28 16.15
CA GLU A 124 -35.70 -5.39 17.08
C GLU A 124 -35.44 -6.68 16.30
N ILE A 125 -34.42 -7.43 16.72
CA ILE A 125 -34.08 -8.71 16.13
C ILE A 125 -34.98 -9.74 16.81
N TYR A 126 -35.99 -10.24 16.10
CA TYR A 126 -36.74 -11.40 16.56
C TYR A 126 -35.88 -12.64 16.32
N ASP A 127 -35.39 -13.26 17.40
CA ASP A 127 -34.90 -14.63 17.32
C ASP A 127 -36.10 -15.52 16.97
N LEU A 128 -36.05 -16.13 15.78
CA LEU A 128 -36.96 -17.18 15.38
C LEU A 128 -36.82 -18.32 16.38
N SER A 129 -37.80 -18.45 17.28
CA SER A 129 -37.95 -19.60 18.16
C SER A 129 -38.19 -20.83 17.28
N HIS A 130 -37.21 -21.73 17.28
CA HIS A 130 -37.27 -23.07 16.73
C HIS A 130 -38.29 -23.95 17.45
#